data_AF-A0A6N8BDP4-F1
#
_entry.id   AF-A0A6N8BDP4-F1
#
_cell.length_a   1.000
_cell.length_b   1.000
_cell.length_c   1.000
_cell.angle_alpha   90.00
_cell.angle_beta   90.00
_cell.angle_gamma   90.00
#
_symmetry.space_group_name_H-M   'P 1'
#
loop_
_entity.id
_entity.type
_entity.pdbx_description
1 polymer ?
#
loop_
_entity_poly.entity_id
_entity_poly.type
_entity_poly.pdbx_seq_one_letter_code
_entity_poly.pdbx_strand_id
1 'polypeptide(L)'
;MKLLIGQILPFITITIFVLGVFYRLGRWVGARIVHNVTLSDPWLKSGGEVAVKIGTEAFLFRSLFKFDKALWAGAFIMHFALLNVLGGHVVGFGLLGEQFAYIPGITAEMSKDASNLLGTVFGIVLFLSIAYLLIRRFSISEVKSISNSSDVVWLVYLLLIVGVGNIMRLFRQFHIEYEPVRDYIVALFTLQPVVGMELLESYFFLTHFLLVQILLIVFPFSKLMHLFGMFAERWIVNRVYHDPAPGMPNIDIPAARKAGLGLPSGGGGESASEGV
;
A
#
# COMPACT_ATOMS: atom_id res chain seq x y z
N MET A 1 4.63 -7.60 -30.44
CA MET A 1 4.13 -7.04 -29.16
C MET A 1 3.60 -8.11 -28.21
N LYS A 2 2.64 -8.96 -28.63
CA LYS A 2 2.03 -10.02 -27.78
C LYS A 2 3.07 -10.91 -27.06
N LEU A 3 4.06 -11.42 -27.80
CA LEU A 3 5.10 -12.30 -27.24
C LEU A 3 6.01 -11.58 -26.22
N LEU A 4 6.45 -10.36 -26.54
CA LEU A 4 7.31 -9.59 -25.63
C LEU A 4 6.55 -9.16 -24.36
N ILE A 5 5.38 -8.55 -24.50
CA ILE A 5 4.61 -7.96 -23.39
C ILE A 5 3.88 -9.03 -22.58
N GLY A 6 3.36 -10.06 -23.25
CA GLY A 6 2.52 -11.11 -22.63
C GLY A 6 3.28 -12.37 -22.23
N GLN A 7 4.52 -12.58 -22.66
CA GLN A 7 5.24 -13.82 -22.31
C GLN A 7 6.60 -13.54 -21.67
N ILE A 8 7.42 -12.68 -22.25
CA ILE A 8 8.80 -12.46 -21.75
C ILE A 8 8.83 -11.44 -20.61
N LEU A 9 8.20 -10.29 -20.81
CA LEU A 9 8.22 -9.17 -19.88
C LEU A 9 7.69 -9.53 -18.48
N PRO A 10 6.66 -10.37 -18.29
CA PRO A 10 6.16 -10.69 -16.95
C PRO A 10 7.22 -11.34 -16.05
N PHE A 11 8.07 -12.21 -16.61
CA PHE A 11 9.17 -12.83 -15.86
C PHE A 11 10.23 -11.82 -15.45
N ILE A 12 10.58 -10.90 -16.34
CA ILE A 12 11.51 -9.80 -16.05
C ILE A 12 10.91 -8.89 -14.97
N THR A 13 9.65 -8.52 -15.12
CA THR A 13 8.91 -7.67 -14.18
C THR A 13 8.91 -8.27 -12.79
N ILE A 14 8.51 -9.54 -12.63
CA ILE A 14 8.46 -10.20 -11.32
C ILE A 14 9.87 -10.28 -10.72
N THR A 15 10.88 -10.62 -11.52
CA THR A 15 12.27 -10.71 -11.05
C THR A 15 12.76 -9.36 -10.50
N ILE A 16 12.58 -8.27 -11.27
CA ILE A 16 12.99 -6.93 -10.84
C ILE A 16 12.19 -6.47 -9.63
N PHE A 17 10.87 -6.70 -9.62
CA PHE A 17 10.01 -6.31 -8.50
C PHE A 17 10.45 -7.00 -7.21
N VAL A 18 10.61 -8.33 -7.22
CA VAL A 18 10.98 -9.12 -6.05
C VAL A 18 12.37 -8.72 -5.54
N LEU A 19 13.38 -8.73 -6.42
CA LEU A 19 14.76 -8.37 -6.04
C LEU A 19 14.85 -6.91 -5.56
N GLY A 20 14.14 -5.99 -6.22
CA GLY A 20 14.10 -4.58 -5.85
C GLY A 20 13.45 -4.36 -4.49
N VAL A 21 12.35 -5.06 -4.18
CA VAL A 21 11.70 -5.00 -2.86
C VAL A 21 12.66 -5.50 -1.79
N PHE A 22 13.28 -6.67 -1.98
CA PHE A 22 14.25 -7.20 -1.02
C PHE A 22 15.45 -6.29 -0.81
N TYR A 23 16.02 -5.75 -1.90
CA TYR A 23 17.12 -4.79 -1.84
C TYR A 23 16.74 -3.56 -1.00
N ARG A 24 15.54 -3.01 -1.22
CA ARG A 24 15.10 -1.81 -0.49
C ARG A 24 14.79 -2.09 0.97
N LEU A 25 14.13 -3.21 1.28
CA LEU A 25 13.88 -3.64 2.66
C LEU A 25 15.21 -3.88 3.39
N GLY A 26 16.16 -4.57 2.75
CA GLY A 26 17.49 -4.80 3.31
C GLY A 26 18.25 -3.50 3.61
N ARG A 27 18.16 -2.50 2.71
CA ARG A 27 18.75 -1.18 2.93
C ARG A 27 18.13 -0.44 4.12
N TRP A 28 16.82 -0.59 4.36
CA TRP A 28 16.16 0.00 5.53
C TRP A 28 16.54 -0.71 6.83
N VAL A 29 16.57 -2.04 6.83
CA VAL A 29 16.98 -2.82 8.01
C VAL A 29 18.46 -2.56 8.36
N GLY A 30 19.32 -2.39 7.35
CA GLY A 30 20.74 -2.09 7.54
C GLY A 30 21.05 -0.63 7.89
N ALA A 31 20.06 0.28 7.84
CA ALA A 31 20.28 1.68 8.16
C ALA A 31 20.57 1.84 9.66
N ARG A 32 21.76 2.35 10.00
CA ARG A 32 22.14 2.57 11.40
C ARG A 32 21.30 3.70 12.00
N ILE A 33 20.64 3.43 13.11
CA ILE A 33 19.93 4.43 13.90
C ILE A 33 20.97 5.17 14.73
N VAL A 34 21.33 6.39 14.31
CA VAL A 34 22.38 7.20 14.98
C VAL A 34 21.94 7.68 16.37
N HIS A 35 20.65 7.97 16.56
CA HIS A 35 20.09 8.43 17.84
C HIS A 35 18.82 7.64 18.17
N ASN A 36 18.79 7.01 19.35
CA ASN A 36 17.66 6.18 19.80
C ASN A 36 16.67 6.99 20.67
N VAL A 37 16.27 8.18 20.17
CA VAL A 37 15.28 9.07 20.79
C VAL A 37 13.87 8.80 20.25
N THR A 38 12.91 8.50 21.13
CA THR A 38 11.49 8.42 20.75
C THR A 38 10.94 9.83 20.49
N LEU A 39 10.21 10.05 19.39
CA LEU A 39 9.63 11.36 19.07
C LEU A 39 8.09 11.36 19.20
N SER A 40 7.54 10.34 19.84
CA SER A 40 6.11 10.12 19.95
C SER A 40 5.53 10.85 21.16
N ASP A 41 4.58 11.75 20.90
CA ASP A 41 3.74 12.36 21.94
C ASP A 41 2.34 11.69 21.94
N PRO A 42 1.80 11.27 23.09
CA PRO A 42 2.49 11.02 24.36
C PRO A 42 3.50 9.87 24.26
N TRP A 43 4.49 9.88 25.16
CA TRP A 43 5.55 8.87 25.26
C TRP A 43 4.95 7.48 25.55
N LEU A 44 5.19 6.54 24.66
CA LEU A 44 4.59 5.20 24.72
C LEU A 44 5.39 4.32 25.69
N LYS A 45 4.70 3.59 26.56
CA LYS A 45 5.30 2.79 27.63
C LYS A 45 5.28 1.28 27.37
N SER A 46 4.49 0.82 26.39
CA SER A 46 4.34 -0.59 26.07
C SER A 46 4.32 -0.82 24.57
N GLY A 47 4.84 -1.97 24.12
CA GLY A 47 4.77 -2.41 22.72
C GLY A 47 3.33 -2.50 22.19
N GLY A 48 2.35 -2.77 23.06
CA GLY A 48 0.93 -2.74 22.68
C GLY A 48 0.45 -1.35 22.29
N GLU A 49 0.87 -0.31 23.01
CA GLU A 49 0.53 1.08 22.70
C GLU A 49 1.19 1.53 21.37
N VAL A 50 2.41 1.07 21.12
CA VAL A 50 3.11 1.28 19.85
C VAL A 50 2.33 0.65 18.70
N ALA A 51 1.95 -0.63 18.84
CA ALA A 51 1.18 -1.35 17.82
C ALA A 51 -0.16 -0.66 17.53
N VAL A 52 -0.88 -0.21 18.56
CA VAL A 52 -2.13 0.55 18.40
C VAL A 52 -1.88 1.87 17.69
N LYS A 53 -0.82 2.63 18.00
CA LYS A 53 -0.51 3.89 17.33
C LYS A 53 -0.14 3.69 15.86
N ILE A 54 0.65 2.67 15.55
CA ILE A 54 1.00 2.32 14.17
C ILE A 54 -0.23 1.87 13.41
N GLY A 55 -1.04 0.97 13.98
CA GLY A 55 -2.27 0.45 13.36
C GLY A 55 -3.32 1.53 13.12
N THR A 56 -3.56 2.40 14.13
CA THR A 56 -4.51 3.51 13.97
C THR A 56 -4.09 4.49 12.89
N GLU A 57 -2.79 4.71 12.67
CA GLU A 57 -2.42 5.47 11.49
C GLU A 57 -2.56 4.66 10.21
N ALA A 58 -2.09 3.42 10.18
CA ALA A 58 -2.08 2.61 8.97
C ALA A 58 -3.48 2.43 8.37
N PHE A 59 -4.49 2.24 9.23
CA PHE A 59 -5.86 1.98 8.79
C PHE A 59 -6.76 3.21 8.84
N LEU A 60 -6.58 4.14 9.80
CA LEU A 60 -7.51 5.26 9.99
C LEU A 60 -6.91 6.61 9.63
N PHE A 61 -5.63 6.68 9.25
CA PHE A 61 -4.92 7.93 8.96
C PHE A 61 -5.18 9.01 10.03
N ARG A 62 -5.12 8.62 11.31
CA ARG A 62 -5.55 9.45 12.45
C ARG A 62 -4.90 10.83 12.48
N SER A 63 -3.60 10.91 12.20
CA SER A 63 -2.89 12.20 12.12
C SER A 63 -3.50 13.08 11.03
N LEU A 64 -3.67 12.53 9.83
CA LEU A 64 -4.22 13.25 8.70
C LEU A 64 -5.65 13.76 8.97
N PHE A 65 -6.48 12.98 9.67
CA PHE A 65 -7.81 13.41 10.08
C PHE A 65 -7.79 14.66 10.97
N LYS A 66 -6.78 14.81 11.83
CA LYS A 66 -6.64 15.98 12.72
C LYS A 66 -6.22 17.24 11.97
N PHE A 67 -5.33 17.11 10.99
CA PHE A 67 -4.73 18.26 10.29
C PHE A 67 -5.52 18.70 9.06
N ASP A 68 -6.03 17.75 8.27
CA ASP A 68 -6.75 18.06 7.04
C ASP A 68 -7.80 16.99 6.74
N LYS A 69 -9.05 17.29 7.12
CA LYS A 69 -10.19 16.38 6.95
C LYS A 69 -10.54 16.14 5.47
N ALA A 70 -10.29 17.12 4.59
CA ALA A 70 -10.60 16.97 3.17
C ALA A 70 -9.60 16.04 2.49
N LEU A 71 -8.30 16.22 2.78
CA LEU A 71 -7.27 15.30 2.34
C LEU A 71 -7.47 13.91 2.94
N TRP A 72 -7.85 13.82 4.21
CA TRP A 72 -8.17 12.56 4.87
C TRP A 72 -9.27 11.79 4.13
N ALA A 73 -10.40 12.44 3.84
CA ALA A 73 -11.52 11.79 3.16
C ALA A 73 -11.10 11.26 1.78
N GLY A 74 -10.43 12.09 0.98
CA GLY A 74 -9.95 11.69 -0.34
C GLY A 74 -8.91 10.56 -0.28
N ALA A 75 -7.95 10.65 0.62
CA ALA A 75 -6.90 9.64 0.77
C ALA A 75 -7.46 8.33 1.33
N PHE A 76 -8.37 8.37 2.30
CA PHE A 76 -9.02 7.20 2.88
C PHE A 76 -9.84 6.45 1.84
N ILE A 77 -10.73 7.16 1.12
CA ILE A 77 -11.55 6.56 0.07
C ILE A 77 -10.66 5.96 -1.03
N MET A 78 -9.60 6.67 -1.44
CA MET A 78 -8.66 6.18 -2.44
C MET A 78 -7.98 4.88 -2.01
N HIS A 79 -7.39 4.82 -0.81
CA HIS A 79 -6.71 3.61 -0.33
C HIS A 79 -7.69 2.47 -0.07
N PHE A 80 -8.87 2.76 0.48
CA PHE A 80 -9.89 1.74 0.71
C PHE A 80 -10.35 1.12 -0.62
N ALA A 81 -10.63 1.94 -1.63
CA ALA A 81 -10.98 1.45 -2.96
C ALA A 81 -9.81 0.70 -3.62
N LEU A 82 -8.58 1.20 -3.49
CA LEU A 82 -7.37 0.54 -4.01
C LEU A 82 -7.19 -0.86 -3.41
N LEU A 83 -7.30 -0.99 -2.09
CA LEU A 83 -7.18 -2.29 -1.41
C LEU A 83 -8.27 -3.26 -1.83
N ASN A 84 -9.51 -2.80 -1.99
CA ASN A 84 -10.61 -3.63 -2.51
C ASN A 84 -10.38 -4.05 -3.96
N VAL A 85 -9.89 -3.16 -4.82
CA VAL A 85 -9.54 -3.51 -6.21
C VAL A 85 -8.40 -4.53 -6.24
N LEU A 86 -7.32 -4.31 -5.48
CA LEU A 86 -6.20 -5.25 -5.42
C LEU A 86 -6.61 -6.61 -4.85
N GLY A 87 -7.37 -6.61 -3.75
CA GLY A 87 -7.94 -7.82 -3.17
C GLY A 87 -8.88 -8.53 -4.14
N GLY A 88 -9.71 -7.78 -4.87
CA GLY A 88 -10.58 -8.30 -5.91
C GLY A 88 -9.84 -8.92 -7.09
N HIS A 89 -8.65 -8.44 -7.45
CA HIS A 89 -7.80 -9.10 -8.45
C HIS A 89 -7.31 -10.46 -7.92
N VAL A 90 -6.78 -10.49 -6.69
CA VAL A 90 -6.26 -11.74 -6.10
C VAL A 90 -7.36 -12.77 -5.91
N VAL A 91 -8.46 -12.38 -5.28
CA VAL A 91 -9.60 -13.26 -4.98
C VAL A 91 -10.37 -13.61 -6.25
N GLY A 92 -10.61 -12.65 -7.13
CA GLY A 92 -11.34 -12.85 -8.38
C GLY A 92 -10.62 -13.80 -9.33
N PHE A 93 -9.30 -13.68 -9.49
CA PHE A 93 -8.54 -14.62 -10.33
C PHE A 93 -8.36 -15.98 -9.65
N GLY A 94 -8.18 -16.02 -8.33
CA GLY A 94 -8.00 -17.27 -7.60
C GLY A 94 -9.27 -18.12 -7.51
N LEU A 95 -10.43 -17.48 -7.29
CA LEU A 95 -11.72 -18.12 -7.05
C LEU A 95 -12.74 -17.90 -8.18
N LEU A 96 -12.32 -17.35 -9.33
CA LEU A 96 -13.18 -17.09 -10.49
C LEU A 96 -14.43 -16.25 -10.18
N GLY A 97 -14.35 -15.37 -9.17
CA GLY A 97 -15.49 -14.58 -8.71
C GLY A 97 -16.51 -15.34 -7.85
N GLU A 98 -16.20 -16.57 -7.42
CA GLU A 98 -17.07 -17.43 -6.63
C GLU A 98 -16.82 -17.35 -5.12
N GLN A 99 -16.11 -16.32 -4.64
CA GLN A 99 -15.76 -16.20 -3.22
C GLN A 99 -16.97 -16.08 -2.27
N PHE A 100 -18.11 -15.60 -2.76
CA PHE A 100 -19.32 -15.51 -1.95
C PHE A 100 -20.16 -16.79 -2.00
N ALA A 101 -19.88 -17.72 -2.92
CA ALA A 101 -20.59 -19.00 -3.00
C ALA A 101 -20.30 -19.90 -1.78
N TYR A 102 -19.22 -19.62 -1.02
CA TYR A 102 -18.96 -20.27 0.27
C TYR A 102 -19.92 -19.84 1.37
N ILE A 103 -20.70 -18.78 1.16
CA ILE A 103 -21.71 -18.31 2.12
C ILE A 103 -23.00 -19.12 1.87
N PRO A 104 -23.57 -19.78 2.90
CA PRO A 104 -24.82 -20.53 2.76
C PRO A 104 -25.93 -19.66 2.16
N GLY A 105 -26.52 -20.13 1.05
CA GLY A 105 -27.62 -19.44 0.37
C GLY A 105 -27.22 -18.56 -0.82
N ILE A 106 -25.93 -18.45 -1.16
CA ILE A 106 -25.46 -17.71 -2.34
C ILE A 106 -25.07 -18.69 -3.45
N THR A 107 -25.65 -18.54 -4.65
CA THR A 107 -25.28 -19.34 -5.82
C THR A 107 -23.98 -18.83 -6.46
N ALA A 108 -23.31 -19.66 -7.27
CA ALA A 108 -22.11 -19.27 -8.00
C ALA A 108 -22.35 -18.07 -8.93
N GLU A 109 -23.52 -18.02 -9.58
CA GLU A 109 -23.92 -16.89 -10.44
C GLU A 109 -24.07 -15.60 -9.63
N MET A 110 -24.79 -15.64 -8.50
CA MET A 110 -24.92 -14.49 -7.60
C MET A 110 -23.56 -14.00 -7.09
N SER A 111 -22.63 -14.93 -6.80
CA SER A 111 -21.28 -14.57 -6.39
C SER A 111 -20.52 -13.85 -7.50
N LYS A 112 -20.60 -14.33 -8.75
CA LYS A 112 -19.94 -13.69 -9.90
C LYS A 112 -20.50 -12.30 -10.15
N ASP A 113 -21.82 -12.14 -10.08
CA ASP A 113 -22.46 -10.84 -10.23
C ASP A 113 -22.05 -9.87 -9.12
N ALA A 114 -22.04 -10.33 -7.86
CA ALA A 114 -21.57 -9.53 -6.73
C ALA A 114 -20.10 -9.12 -6.90
N SER A 115 -19.25 -10.03 -7.35
CA SER A 115 -17.82 -9.76 -7.64
C SER A 115 -17.65 -8.73 -8.75
N ASN A 116 -18.43 -8.84 -9.82
CA ASN A 116 -18.42 -7.91 -10.93
C ASN A 116 -18.91 -6.53 -10.52
N LEU A 117 -19.99 -6.46 -9.74
CA LEU A 117 -20.51 -5.22 -9.20
C LEU A 117 -19.50 -4.54 -8.27
N LEU A 118 -18.96 -5.25 -7.28
CA LEU A 118 -17.99 -4.70 -6.34
C LEU A 118 -16.72 -4.21 -7.04
N GLY A 119 -16.17 -5.01 -7.95
CA GLY A 119 -14.99 -4.60 -8.72
C GLY A 119 -15.24 -3.36 -9.58
N THR A 120 -16.44 -3.22 -10.15
CA THR A 120 -16.82 -2.05 -10.95
C THR A 120 -17.02 -0.81 -10.07
N VAL A 121 -17.75 -0.94 -8.97
CA VAL A 121 -18.00 0.16 -8.02
C VAL A 121 -16.68 0.68 -7.44
N PHE A 122 -15.84 -0.21 -6.91
CA PHE A 122 -14.56 0.20 -6.35
C PHE A 122 -13.58 0.72 -7.42
N GLY A 123 -13.64 0.20 -8.64
CA GLY A 123 -12.88 0.75 -9.77
C GLY A 123 -13.27 2.21 -10.10
N ILE A 124 -14.56 2.54 -10.11
CA ILE A 124 -15.05 3.91 -10.32
C ILE A 124 -14.67 4.80 -9.13
N VAL A 125 -14.90 4.34 -7.90
CA VAL A 125 -14.56 5.10 -6.68
C VAL A 125 -13.06 5.39 -6.62
N LEU A 126 -12.22 4.41 -6.98
CA LEU A 126 -10.77 4.59 -7.07
C LEU A 126 -10.41 5.65 -8.12
N PHE A 127 -11.02 5.60 -9.30
CA PHE A 127 -10.76 6.58 -10.36
C PHE A 127 -11.12 8.00 -9.91
N LEU A 128 -12.33 8.19 -9.35
CA LEU A 128 -12.81 9.49 -8.90
C LEU A 128 -11.98 10.05 -7.73
N SER A 129 -11.59 9.20 -6.79
CA SER A 129 -10.76 9.62 -5.66
C SER A 129 -9.34 10.01 -6.07
N ILE A 130 -8.72 9.30 -7.02
CA ILE A 130 -7.43 9.70 -7.62
C ILE A 130 -7.58 11.04 -8.35
N ALA A 131 -8.65 11.21 -9.15
CA ALA A 131 -8.92 12.45 -9.87
C ALA A 131 -9.11 13.63 -8.89
N TYR A 132 -9.86 13.43 -7.81
CA TYR A 132 -10.01 14.41 -6.73
C TYR A 132 -8.66 14.81 -6.13
N LEU A 133 -7.82 13.84 -5.77
CA LEU A 133 -6.50 14.12 -5.18
C LEU A 133 -5.57 14.85 -6.16
N LEU A 134 -5.67 14.54 -7.46
CA LEU A 134 -4.93 15.23 -8.51
C LEU A 134 -5.40 16.68 -8.67
N ILE A 135 -6.71 16.91 -8.75
CA ILE A 135 -7.30 18.25 -8.84
C ILE A 135 -6.91 19.08 -7.61
N ARG A 136 -7.08 18.53 -6.41
CA ARG A 136 -6.70 19.19 -5.15
C ARG A 136 -5.25 19.65 -5.15
N ARG A 137 -4.34 18.85 -5.73
CA ARG A 137 -2.91 19.19 -5.83
C ARG A 137 -2.64 20.42 -6.67
N PHE A 138 -3.46 20.68 -7.69
CA PHE A 138 -3.32 21.86 -8.54
C PHE A 138 -4.15 23.06 -8.08
N SER A 139 -5.28 22.81 -7.40
CA SER A 139 -6.20 23.86 -6.95
C SER A 139 -5.75 24.57 -5.67
N ILE A 140 -4.99 23.91 -4.79
CA ILE A 140 -4.53 24.48 -3.51
C ILE A 140 -3.08 24.94 -3.65
N SER A 141 -2.85 26.26 -3.52
CA SER A 141 -1.54 26.90 -3.72
C SER A 141 -0.45 26.34 -2.80
N GLU A 142 -0.78 26.09 -1.54
CA GLU A 142 0.12 25.56 -0.51
C GLU A 142 0.52 24.12 -0.83
N VAL A 143 -0.41 23.32 -1.37
CA VAL A 143 -0.13 21.93 -1.75
C VAL A 143 0.71 21.91 -3.02
N LYS A 144 0.42 22.81 -3.97
CA LYS A 144 1.16 22.94 -5.22
C LYS A 144 2.61 23.37 -4.97
N SER A 145 2.86 24.28 -4.03
CA SER A 145 4.21 24.78 -3.73
C SER A 145 5.13 23.72 -3.11
N ILE A 146 4.58 22.77 -2.35
CA ILE A 146 5.34 21.67 -1.73
C ILE A 146 5.33 20.37 -2.56
N SER A 147 4.60 20.33 -3.68
CA SER A 147 4.47 19.12 -4.49
C SER A 147 5.69 18.92 -5.38
N ASN A 148 6.18 17.67 -5.44
CA ASN A 148 7.20 17.29 -6.41
C ASN A 148 6.55 16.82 -7.72
N SER A 149 7.26 16.94 -8.84
CA SER A 149 6.77 16.45 -10.15
C SER A 149 6.44 14.95 -10.12
N SER A 150 7.18 14.16 -9.33
CA SER A 150 6.87 12.74 -9.14
C SER A 150 5.46 12.50 -8.60
N ASP A 151 4.97 13.39 -7.73
CA ASP A 151 3.69 13.21 -7.04
C ASP A 151 2.50 13.38 -8.00
N VAL A 152 2.67 14.25 -9.00
CA VAL A 152 1.72 14.43 -10.10
C VAL A 152 1.78 13.24 -11.05
N VAL A 153 2.99 12.85 -11.47
CA VAL A 153 3.18 11.76 -12.44
C VAL A 153 2.56 10.47 -11.93
N TRP A 154 2.74 10.12 -10.66
CA TRP A 154 2.13 8.91 -10.10
C TRP A 154 0.61 8.95 -10.08
N LEU A 155 -0.01 10.07 -9.73
CA LEU A 155 -1.47 10.18 -9.74
C LEU A 155 -2.03 10.08 -11.16
N VAL A 156 -1.40 10.73 -12.13
CA VAL A 156 -1.79 10.61 -13.56
C VAL A 156 -1.61 9.17 -14.03
N TYR A 157 -0.49 8.53 -13.68
CA TYR A 157 -0.19 7.17 -14.09
C TYR A 157 -1.20 6.16 -13.52
N LEU A 158 -1.54 6.26 -12.23
CA LEU A 158 -2.57 5.44 -11.62
C LEU A 158 -3.95 5.71 -12.22
N LEU A 159 -4.27 6.96 -12.55
CA LEU A 159 -5.52 7.31 -13.24
C LEU A 159 -5.62 6.63 -14.61
N LEU A 160 -4.52 6.54 -15.35
CA LEU A 160 -4.46 5.81 -16.63
C LEU A 160 -4.67 4.31 -16.43
N ILE A 161 -3.98 3.67 -15.48
CA ILE A 161 -4.14 2.24 -15.19
C ILE A 161 -5.59 1.91 -14.85
N VAL A 162 -6.16 2.65 -13.89
CA VAL A 162 -7.53 2.45 -13.41
C VAL A 162 -8.53 2.80 -14.50
N GLY A 163 -8.29 3.84 -15.30
CA GLY A 163 -9.12 4.20 -16.45
C GLY A 163 -9.20 3.08 -17.48
N VAL A 164 -8.07 2.52 -17.91
CA VAL A 164 -8.02 1.37 -18.82
C VAL A 164 -8.69 0.14 -18.19
N GLY A 165 -8.47 -0.11 -16.90
CA GLY A 165 -9.11 -1.21 -16.19
C GLY A 165 -10.64 -1.07 -16.13
N ASN A 166 -11.15 0.14 -15.86
CA ASN A 166 -12.58 0.43 -15.86
C ASN A 166 -13.20 0.30 -17.25
N ILE A 167 -12.47 0.62 -18.33
CA ILE A 167 -12.97 0.41 -19.70
C ILE A 167 -13.29 -1.08 -19.93
N MET A 168 -12.42 -1.99 -19.49
CA MET A 168 -12.65 -3.43 -19.61
C MET A 168 -13.84 -3.93 -18.75
N ARG A 169 -14.23 -3.21 -17.70
CA ARG A 169 -15.40 -3.58 -16.89
C ARG A 169 -16.71 -2.97 -17.40
N LEU A 170 -16.68 -1.71 -17.82
CA LEU A 170 -17.87 -0.94 -18.16
C LEU A 170 -18.37 -1.18 -19.59
N PHE A 171 -17.47 -1.49 -20.53
CA PHE A 171 -17.84 -1.67 -21.93
C PHE A 171 -17.88 -3.16 -22.27
N ARG A 172 -19.09 -3.67 -22.58
CA ARG A 172 -19.34 -5.08 -22.92
C ARG A 172 -18.41 -5.61 -24.02
N GLN A 173 -18.12 -4.79 -25.03
CA GLN A 173 -17.24 -5.13 -26.16
C GLN A 173 -15.76 -5.33 -25.79
N PHE A 174 -15.33 -4.82 -24.65
CA PHE A 174 -13.96 -4.95 -24.14
C PHE A 174 -13.92 -5.77 -22.85
N HIS A 175 -15.03 -6.46 -22.53
CA HIS A 175 -15.16 -7.22 -21.30
C HIS A 175 -14.23 -8.44 -21.32
N ILE A 176 -13.56 -8.66 -20.19
CA ILE A 176 -12.64 -9.77 -19.99
C ILE A 176 -13.14 -10.57 -18.78
N GLU A 177 -13.48 -11.83 -19.02
CA GLU A 177 -13.89 -12.78 -17.99
C GLU A 177 -12.68 -13.20 -17.12
N TYR A 178 -12.94 -13.68 -15.90
CA TYR A 178 -11.87 -14.08 -14.98
C TYR A 178 -11.11 -15.34 -15.42
N GLU A 179 -11.78 -16.26 -16.10
CA GLU A 179 -11.24 -17.58 -16.47
C GLU A 179 -10.02 -17.49 -17.41
N PRO A 180 -10.07 -16.77 -18.55
CA PRO A 180 -8.89 -16.59 -19.41
C PRO A 180 -7.70 -15.95 -18.68
N VAL A 181 -7.97 -15.03 -17.76
CA VAL A 181 -6.92 -14.35 -16.97
C VAL A 181 -6.29 -15.30 -15.98
N ARG A 182 -7.08 -16.14 -15.31
CA ARG A 182 -6.59 -17.19 -14.40
C ARG A 182 -5.70 -18.18 -15.15
N ASP A 183 -6.15 -18.68 -16.30
CA ASP A 183 -5.39 -19.65 -17.10
C ASP A 183 -4.06 -19.06 -17.58
N TYR A 184 -4.08 -17.79 -18.00
CA TYR A 184 -2.86 -17.05 -18.32
C TYR A 184 -1.89 -16.93 -17.14
N ILE A 185 -2.39 -16.56 -15.95
CA ILE A 185 -1.59 -16.46 -14.73
C ILE A 185 -1.01 -17.83 -14.36
N VAL A 186 -1.81 -18.90 -14.40
CA VAL A 186 -1.38 -20.27 -14.11
C VAL A 186 -0.31 -20.72 -15.11
N ALA A 187 -0.48 -20.43 -16.40
CA ALA A 187 0.50 -20.75 -17.43
C ALA A 187 1.84 -20.04 -17.18
N LEU A 188 1.82 -18.75 -16.79
CA LEU A 188 3.03 -18.03 -16.40
C LEU A 188 3.71 -18.67 -15.18
N PHE A 189 2.97 -19.04 -14.14
CA PHE A 189 3.54 -19.68 -12.94
C PHE A 189 4.07 -21.10 -13.19
N THR A 190 3.43 -21.86 -14.07
CA THR A 190 3.83 -23.21 -14.46
C THR A 190 4.86 -23.24 -15.59
N LEU A 191 5.37 -22.06 -15.98
CA LEU A 191 6.34 -21.87 -17.06
C LEU A 191 5.90 -22.47 -18.40
N GLN A 192 4.59 -22.53 -18.63
CA GLN A 192 4.00 -23.01 -19.87
C GLN A 192 3.94 -21.88 -20.92
N PRO A 193 4.12 -22.21 -22.22
CA PRO A 193 3.96 -21.22 -23.28
C PRO A 193 2.53 -20.69 -23.35
N VAL A 194 2.35 -19.38 -23.21
CA VAL A 194 1.05 -18.66 -23.34
C VAL A 194 0.69 -18.34 -24.80
N VAL A 195 1.11 -19.18 -25.75
CA VAL A 195 0.95 -18.95 -27.19
C VAL A 195 -0.50 -19.22 -27.60
N GLY A 196 -1.11 -18.29 -28.34
CA GLY A 196 -2.45 -18.47 -28.92
C GLY A 196 -3.62 -18.20 -27.96
N MET A 197 -3.38 -17.65 -26.77
CA MET A 197 -4.47 -17.26 -25.86
C MET A 197 -5.23 -16.05 -26.39
N GLU A 198 -6.56 -16.17 -26.52
CA GLU A 198 -7.46 -15.11 -27.00
C GLU A 198 -7.35 -13.82 -26.16
N LEU A 199 -7.06 -13.97 -24.86
CA LEU A 199 -6.80 -12.87 -23.94
C LEU A 199 -5.73 -11.89 -24.45
N LEU A 200 -4.68 -12.41 -25.11
CA LEU A 200 -3.58 -11.62 -25.65
C LEU A 200 -3.94 -10.87 -26.94
N GLU A 201 -5.15 -11.05 -27.46
CA GLU A 201 -5.68 -10.31 -28.60
C GLU A 201 -6.35 -9.00 -28.17
N SER A 202 -6.81 -8.93 -26.91
CA SER A 202 -7.42 -7.73 -26.36
C SER A 202 -6.40 -6.61 -26.17
N TYR A 203 -6.60 -5.53 -26.93
CA TYR A 203 -5.76 -4.33 -26.86
C TYR A 203 -5.80 -3.66 -25.48
N PHE A 204 -6.99 -3.58 -24.87
CA PHE A 204 -7.16 -2.98 -23.55
C PHE A 204 -6.52 -3.83 -22.46
N PHE A 205 -6.63 -5.16 -22.55
CA PHE A 205 -5.95 -6.06 -21.62
C PHE A 205 -4.44 -5.89 -21.70
N LEU A 206 -3.85 -5.95 -22.89
CA LEU A 206 -2.40 -5.78 -23.06
C LEU A 206 -1.91 -4.41 -22.60
N THR A 207 -2.69 -3.35 -22.84
CA THR A 207 -2.37 -2.00 -22.40
C THR A 207 -2.39 -1.91 -20.87
N HIS A 208 -3.47 -2.38 -20.23
CA HIS A 208 -3.58 -2.40 -18.78
C HIS A 208 -2.44 -3.23 -18.16
N PHE A 209 -2.20 -4.41 -18.72
CA PHE A 209 -1.18 -5.33 -18.26
C PHE A 209 0.24 -4.76 -18.43
N LEU A 210 0.54 -4.07 -19.53
CA LEU A 210 1.81 -3.36 -19.71
C LEU A 210 1.99 -2.25 -18.67
N LEU A 211 0.96 -1.45 -18.41
CA LEU A 211 1.03 -0.39 -17.41
C LEU A 211 1.24 -0.98 -16.00
N VAL A 212 0.57 -2.07 -15.66
CA VAL A 212 0.82 -2.77 -14.38
C VAL A 212 2.25 -3.33 -14.33
N GLN A 213 2.77 -3.88 -15.42
CA GLN A 213 4.15 -4.38 -15.46
C GLN A 213 5.18 -3.27 -15.24
N ILE A 214 5.01 -2.10 -15.87
CA ILE A 214 5.87 -0.94 -15.65
C ILE A 214 5.73 -0.43 -14.22
N LEU A 215 4.51 -0.38 -13.67
CA LEU A 215 4.25 -0.05 -12.27
C LEU A 215 5.09 -0.93 -11.34
N LEU A 216 5.04 -2.25 -11.53
CA LEU A 216 5.78 -3.22 -10.70
C LEU A 216 7.30 -3.09 -10.85
N ILE A 217 7.82 -2.86 -12.06
CA ILE A 217 9.26 -2.63 -12.28
C ILE A 217 9.75 -1.41 -11.49
N VAL A 218 8.99 -0.31 -11.51
CA VAL A 218 9.38 0.96 -10.88
C VAL A 218 9.00 1.01 -9.40
N PHE A 219 8.03 0.19 -8.97
CA PHE A 219 7.51 0.13 -7.60
C PHE A 219 8.61 0.15 -6.53
N PRO A 220 9.59 -0.79 -6.51
CA PRO A 220 10.60 -0.86 -5.47
C PRO A 220 11.50 0.37 -5.40
N PHE A 221 11.57 1.18 -6.45
CA PHE A 221 12.42 2.37 -6.52
C PHE A 221 11.64 3.68 -6.33
N SER A 222 10.32 3.61 -6.16
CA SER A 222 9.44 4.78 -6.10
C SER A 222 8.96 5.12 -4.68
N LYS A 223 8.07 6.13 -4.57
CA LYS A 223 7.37 6.49 -3.33
C LYS A 223 6.26 5.48 -2.97
N LEU A 224 5.88 4.57 -3.86
CA LEU A 224 4.85 3.55 -3.61
C LEU A 224 5.27 2.51 -2.56
N MET A 225 6.58 2.37 -2.32
CA MET A 225 7.14 1.57 -1.23
C MET A 225 6.76 2.08 0.17
N HIS A 226 6.04 3.21 0.28
CA HIS A 226 5.52 3.70 1.56
C HIS A 226 4.67 2.67 2.29
N LEU A 227 4.02 1.72 1.60
CA LEU A 227 3.27 0.64 2.23
C LEU A 227 4.13 -0.16 3.21
N PHE A 228 5.38 -0.46 2.84
CA PHE A 228 6.31 -1.18 3.71
C PHE A 228 7.07 -0.20 4.63
N GLY A 229 7.45 0.96 4.09
CA GLY A 229 8.21 1.97 4.81
C GLY A 229 7.46 2.54 6.01
N MET A 230 6.12 2.65 5.93
CA MET A 230 5.32 3.20 7.03
C MET A 230 5.45 2.40 8.32
N PHE A 231 5.60 1.08 8.24
CA PHE A 231 5.76 0.24 9.42
C PHE A 231 7.15 0.41 10.02
N ALA A 232 8.20 0.39 9.18
CA ALA A 232 9.58 0.56 9.63
C ALA A 232 9.83 1.96 10.22
N GLU A 233 9.46 3.01 9.49
CA GLU A 233 9.65 4.40 9.94
C GLU A 233 8.84 4.71 11.19
N ARG A 234 7.56 4.28 11.25
CA ARG A 234 6.74 4.53 12.43
C ARG A 234 7.17 3.72 13.64
N TRP A 235 7.72 2.53 13.45
CA TRP A 235 8.33 1.78 14.53
C TRP A 235 9.50 2.56 15.13
N ILE A 236 10.38 3.11 14.29
CA ILE A 236 11.53 3.92 14.73
C ILE A 236 11.06 5.18 15.49
N VAL A 237 10.04 5.88 14.98
CA VAL A 237 9.52 7.13 15.59
C VAL A 237 8.72 6.88 16.87
N ASN A 238 7.95 5.79 16.91
CA ASN A 238 6.99 5.50 17.99
C ASN A 238 7.39 4.29 18.84
N ARG A 239 8.68 3.99 18.99
CA ARG A 239 9.15 2.95 19.90
C ARG A 239 8.81 3.24 21.37
N VAL A 240 8.89 2.21 22.20
CA VAL A 240 8.75 2.35 23.65
C VAL A 240 9.81 3.33 24.17
N TYR A 241 9.38 4.27 24.98
CA TYR A 241 10.27 5.20 25.65
C TYR A 241 10.96 4.51 26.83
N HIS A 242 12.28 4.61 26.87
CA HIS A 242 13.11 4.21 28.01
C HIS A 242 13.85 5.44 28.55
N ASP A 243 14.09 5.45 29.85
CA ASP A 243 14.73 6.54 30.57
C ASP A 243 16.10 6.08 31.14
N PRO A 244 17.23 6.75 30.85
CA PRO A 244 17.38 7.85 29.88
C PRO A 244 17.13 7.38 28.45
N ALA A 245 16.76 8.29 27.53
CA ALA A 245 16.56 7.90 26.14
C ALA A 245 17.83 7.19 25.63
N PRO A 246 17.72 5.99 25.04
CA PRO A 246 18.92 5.21 24.74
C PRO A 246 19.87 5.99 23.81
N GLY A 247 21.16 5.94 24.12
CA GLY A 247 22.20 6.62 23.34
C GLY A 247 22.47 8.09 23.69
N MET A 248 21.84 8.65 24.74
CA MET A 248 22.25 9.95 25.30
C MET A 248 23.32 9.77 26.40
N PRO A 249 24.59 10.15 26.17
CA PRO A 249 25.61 10.08 27.22
C PRO A 249 25.39 11.17 28.27
N ASN A 250 25.54 10.82 29.55
CA ASN A 250 25.67 11.74 30.69
C ASN A 250 24.50 12.72 30.94
N ILE A 251 23.25 12.25 30.95
CA ILE A 251 22.09 13.08 31.37
C ILE A 251 21.68 12.75 32.81
N ASP A 252 21.75 13.75 33.69
CA ASP A 252 21.15 13.70 35.03
C ASP A 252 19.62 13.92 34.92
N ILE A 253 18.88 12.83 34.78
CA ILE A 253 17.42 12.83 34.67
C ILE A 253 16.74 13.46 35.91
N PRO A 254 17.14 13.16 37.16
CA PRO A 254 16.63 13.85 38.34
C PRO A 254 16.76 15.38 38.28
N ALA A 255 17.93 15.89 37.88
CA ALA A 255 18.14 17.32 37.74
C ALA A 255 17.28 17.92 36.61
N ALA A 256 17.16 17.23 35.48
CA ALA A 256 16.34 17.66 34.34
C ALA A 256 14.83 17.72 34.69
N ARG A 257 14.33 16.75 35.45
CA ARG A 257 12.94 16.77 35.98
C ARG A 257 12.73 17.91 36.96
N LYS A 258 13.68 18.14 37.86
CA LYS A 258 13.65 19.26 38.82
C LYS A 258 13.66 20.62 38.11
N ALA A 259 14.33 20.73 36.98
CA ALA A 259 14.34 21.91 36.12
C ALA A 259 13.06 22.10 35.29
N GLY A 260 12.06 21.21 35.39
CA GLY A 260 10.78 21.36 34.72
C GLY A 260 10.78 21.03 33.23
N LEU A 261 11.77 20.26 32.74
CA LEU A 261 11.92 19.92 31.31
C LEU A 261 10.86 18.95 30.76
N GLY A 262 9.76 18.71 31.49
CA GLY A 262 8.61 17.92 31.00
C GLY A 262 8.88 16.43 30.79
N LEU A 263 9.93 15.86 31.42
CA LEU A 263 10.24 14.43 31.32
C LEU A 263 9.22 13.59 32.12
N PRO A 264 8.67 12.50 31.55
CA PRO A 264 7.71 11.64 32.24
C PRO A 264 8.30 11.00 33.50
N SER A 265 7.48 10.71 34.51
CA SER A 265 7.91 9.97 35.71
C SER A 265 8.19 8.51 35.37
N GLY A 266 9.41 8.05 35.67
CA GLY A 266 9.91 6.69 35.40
C GLY A 266 9.29 5.60 36.27
N GLY A 267 7.95 5.55 36.36
CA GLY A 267 7.21 4.47 37.01
C GLY A 267 6.80 3.42 35.98
N GLY A 268 7.71 2.52 35.64
CA GLY A 268 7.45 1.34 34.81
C GLY A 268 8.55 0.33 35.07
N GLY A 269 8.25 -0.68 35.91
CA GLY A 269 9.25 -1.54 36.54
C GLY A 269 10.14 -2.29 35.56
N GLU A 270 11.44 -2.05 35.67
CA GLU A 270 12.42 -3.13 35.55
C GLU A 270 12.27 -4.00 36.81
N SER A 271 11.68 -5.18 36.65
CA SER A 271 11.96 -6.28 37.54
C SER A 271 13.46 -6.55 37.48
N ALA A 272 14.17 -6.07 38.47
CA ALA A 272 15.48 -6.60 38.82
C ALA A 272 15.31 -8.10 39.10
N SER A 273 15.67 -8.94 38.12
CA SER A 273 15.90 -10.36 38.35
C SER A 273 16.97 -10.88 37.40
N GLU A 274 18.20 -10.37 37.54
CA GLU A 274 19.40 -11.15 37.29
C GLU A 274 20.44 -10.78 38.36
N GLY A 275 20.84 -11.78 39.16
CA GLY A 275 21.92 -11.70 40.14
C GLY A 275 21.48 -11.78 41.60
N VAL A 276 21.17 -12.98 42.11
CA VAL A 276 22.05 -13.90 42.86
C VAL A 276 21.36 -15.27 42.92
#